data_AF-W2NPG5-F1
#
_entry.id   AF-W2NPG5-F1
#
_cell.length_a   1.000
_cell.length_b   1.000
_cell.length_c   1.000
_cell.angle_alpha   90.00
_cell.angle_beta   90.00
_cell.angle_gamma   90.00
#
_symmetry.space_group_name_H-M   'P 1'
#
loop_
_entity.id
_entity.type
_entity.pdbx_description
1 polymer ?
#
loop_
_entity_poly.entity_id
_entity_poly.type
_entity_poly.pdbx_seq_one_letter_code
_entity_poly.pdbx_strand_id
1 'polypeptide(L)'
;MYLLSKVDQPATNAAISAAAENGHLLVVKYLHENRSEPCGADAIIRAKENGHCRIVQLLLEHEGCRLAFKKETSIRMVVYRLLCMVLLVFRFIPQTLIEFFPRIRAEEEANIRMKEEPRLRAEVEAYIREEQKTQAAIQAKKEKDMRARIRAEIQENVEDKMRTEIRAGLLGDDLKQT
;
A
#
# COMPACT_ATOMS: atom_id res chain seq x y z
N MET A 1 5.18 4.12 44.55
CA MET A 1 4.06 3.18 44.70
C MET A 1 2.78 3.94 45.11
N TYR A 2 2.19 4.75 44.21
CA TYR A 2 0.89 5.41 44.48
C TYR A 2 -0.04 5.44 43.25
N LEU A 3 0.49 5.13 42.05
CA LEU A 3 -0.29 5.07 40.81
C LEU A 3 -0.81 3.67 40.45
N LEU A 4 -0.34 2.62 41.14
CA LEU A 4 -0.70 1.22 40.84
C LEU A 4 -1.95 0.72 41.58
N SER A 5 -2.49 1.47 42.55
CA SER A 5 -3.65 1.02 43.35
C SER A 5 -5.01 1.37 42.74
N LYS A 6 -5.04 2.02 41.57
CA LYS A 6 -6.27 2.61 41.00
C LYS A 6 -6.60 2.17 39.58
N VAL A 7 -5.83 1.27 38.99
CA VAL A 7 -6.01 0.94 37.58
C VAL A 7 -5.99 -0.58 37.41
N ASP A 8 -7.18 -1.19 37.42
CA ASP A 8 -7.45 -2.53 36.88
C ASP A 8 -7.28 -2.52 35.33
N GLN A 9 -6.18 -1.97 34.81
CA GLN A 9 -5.85 -2.09 33.40
C GLN A 9 -5.03 -3.36 33.19
N PRO A 10 -5.42 -4.23 32.24
CA PRO A 10 -4.64 -5.40 31.92
C PRO A 10 -3.26 -4.95 31.45
N ALA A 11 -2.22 -5.44 32.10
CA ALA A 11 -0.84 -5.17 31.72
C ALA A 11 -0.62 -5.58 30.26
N THR A 12 -0.30 -4.63 29.39
CA THR A 12 -0.05 -4.91 27.97
C THR A 12 1.28 -5.63 27.78
N ASN A 13 1.38 -6.49 26.76
CA ASN A 13 2.65 -7.19 26.42
C ASN A 13 3.83 -6.22 26.29
N ALA A 14 3.60 -5.02 25.77
CA ALA A 14 4.61 -3.97 25.64
C ALA A 14 5.20 -3.52 26.98
N ALA A 15 4.39 -3.42 28.04
CA ALA A 15 4.85 -3.00 29.37
C ALA A 15 5.77 -4.04 30.01
N ILE A 16 5.44 -5.33 29.85
CA ILE A 16 6.29 -6.44 30.33
C ILE A 16 7.58 -6.49 29.52
N SER A 17 7.52 -6.35 28.19
CA SER A 17 8.71 -6.31 27.34
C SER A 17 9.66 -5.19 27.74
N ALA A 18 9.15 -3.98 27.98
CA ALA A 18 9.97 -2.85 28.42
C ALA A 18 10.56 -3.05 29.82
N ALA A 19 9.80 -3.62 30.76
CA ALA A 19 10.30 -3.93 32.11
C ALA A 19 11.36 -5.04 32.07
N ALA A 20 11.18 -6.05 31.21
CA ALA A 20 12.08 -7.17 31.02
C ALA A 20 13.39 -6.74 30.31
N GLU A 21 13.28 -5.83 29.34
CA GLU A 21 14.39 -5.20 28.64
C GLU A 21 15.29 -4.37 29.59
N ASN A 22 14.70 -3.67 30.56
CA ASN A 22 15.43 -2.83 31.51
C ASN A 22 15.82 -3.56 32.83
N GLY A 23 15.58 -4.87 32.94
CA GLY A 23 16.00 -5.64 34.11
C GLY A 23 15.13 -5.44 35.36
N HIS A 24 13.93 -4.88 35.23
CA HIS A 24 13.04 -4.56 36.36
C HIS A 24 12.27 -5.79 36.87
N LEU A 25 12.98 -6.71 37.54
CA LEU A 25 12.45 -7.99 38.02
C LEU A 25 11.15 -7.88 38.85
N LEU A 26 11.08 -6.92 39.79
CA LEU A 26 9.91 -6.74 40.65
C LEU A 26 8.66 -6.30 39.88
N VAL A 27 8.85 -5.45 38.86
CA VAL A 27 7.77 -4.98 37.99
C VAL A 27 7.31 -6.11 37.09
N VAL A 28 8.24 -6.87 36.50
CA VAL A 28 7.89 -8.05 35.68
C VAL A 28 7.11 -9.07 36.50
N LYS A 29 7.55 -9.38 37.73
CA LYS A 29 6.86 -10.32 38.61
C LYS A 29 5.42 -9.87 38.91
N TYR A 30 5.24 -8.60 39.27
CA TYR A 30 3.91 -8.03 39.54
C TYR A 30 3.00 -8.04 38.31
N LEU A 31 3.52 -7.66 37.13
CA LEU A 31 2.75 -7.67 35.90
C LEU A 31 2.45 -9.08 35.39
N HIS A 32 3.31 -10.05 35.72
CA HIS A 32 3.14 -11.46 35.36
C HIS A 32 2.12 -12.16 36.26
N GLU A 33 2.06 -11.82 37.55
CA GLU A 33 1.09 -12.38 38.51
C GLU A 33 -0.35 -11.86 38.31
N ASN A 34 -0.51 -10.64 37.78
CA ASN A 34 -1.81 -9.99 37.61
C ASN A 34 -2.43 -10.17 36.20
N ARG A 35 -1.99 -11.15 35.41
CA ARG A 35 -2.47 -11.38 34.03
C ARG A 35 -3.06 -12.76 33.78
N SER A 36 -4.02 -12.80 32.87
CA SER A 36 -4.66 -14.01 32.32
C SER A 36 -4.13 -14.43 30.95
N GLU A 37 -3.42 -13.56 30.25
CA GLU A 37 -2.89 -13.82 28.90
C GLU A 37 -1.38 -14.17 28.91
N PRO A 38 -0.93 -15.04 27.98
CA PRO A 38 0.49 -15.41 27.88
C PRO A 38 1.36 -14.21 27.50
N CYS A 39 2.56 -14.14 28.07
CA CYS A 39 3.56 -13.15 27.72
C CYS A 39 4.02 -13.31 26.25
N GLY A 40 4.17 -12.20 25.55
CA GLY A 40 4.81 -12.18 24.24
C GLY A 40 6.26 -12.68 24.30
N ALA A 41 6.71 -13.38 23.25
CA ALA A 41 8.06 -13.91 23.17
C ALA A 41 9.14 -12.82 23.07
N ASP A 42 8.78 -11.64 22.58
CA ASP A 42 9.59 -10.41 22.61
C ASP A 42 10.20 -10.12 23.99
N ALA A 43 9.43 -10.26 25.08
CA ALA A 43 9.93 -9.95 26.42
C ALA A 43 11.09 -10.87 26.83
N ILE A 44 11.01 -12.15 26.46
CA ILE A 44 12.05 -13.15 26.74
C ILE A 44 13.27 -12.88 25.86
N ILE A 45 13.07 -12.53 24.58
CA ILE A 45 14.15 -12.20 23.65
C ILE A 45 14.93 -10.99 24.14
N ARG A 46 14.25 -9.88 24.48
CA ARG A 46 14.89 -8.64 24.96
C ARG A 46 15.61 -8.84 26.29
N ALA A 47 14.99 -9.54 27.24
CA ALA A 47 15.65 -9.88 28.50
C ALA A 47 16.91 -10.74 28.28
N LYS A 48 16.87 -11.67 27.31
CA LYS A 48 18.03 -12.50 26.94
C LYS A 48 19.14 -11.69 26.26
N GLU A 49 18.78 -10.81 25.33
CA GLU A 49 19.73 -9.94 24.61
C GLU A 49 20.45 -8.97 25.57
N ASN A 50 19.76 -8.48 26.61
CA ASN A 50 20.34 -7.62 27.64
C ASN A 50 20.96 -8.39 28.84
N GLY A 51 21.02 -9.72 28.79
CA GLY A 51 21.68 -10.54 29.82
C GLY A 51 20.91 -10.68 31.14
N HIS A 52 19.61 -10.35 31.17
CA HIS A 52 18.76 -10.46 32.34
C HIS A 52 18.25 -11.90 32.57
N CYS A 53 19.18 -12.82 32.82
CA CYS A 53 18.92 -14.26 32.96
C CYS A 53 17.84 -14.60 34.00
N ARG A 54 17.75 -13.83 35.09
CA ARG A 54 16.77 -14.09 36.16
C ARG A 54 15.33 -13.81 35.72
N ILE A 55 15.12 -12.83 34.85
CA ILE A 55 13.81 -12.51 34.26
C ILE A 55 13.45 -13.55 33.21
N VAL A 56 14.41 -13.99 32.41
CA VAL A 56 14.22 -15.07 31.43
C VAL A 56 13.75 -16.37 32.11
N GLN A 57 14.37 -16.73 33.23
CA GLN A 57 13.94 -17.90 34.03
C GLN A 57 12.48 -17.76 34.49
N LEU A 58 12.13 -16.61 35.08
CA LEU A 58 10.79 -16.34 35.57
C LEU A 58 9.74 -16.40 34.45
N LEU A 59 10.04 -15.84 33.27
CA LEU A 59 9.13 -15.86 32.13
C LEU A 59 9.02 -17.25 31.47
N LEU A 60 10.05 -18.09 31.54
CA LEU A 60 10.06 -19.46 30.99
C LEU A 60 9.42 -20.50 31.90
N GLU A 61 9.16 -20.18 33.16
CA GLU A 61 8.43 -21.05 34.10
C GLU A 61 6.99 -21.31 33.61
N HIS A 62 6.37 -20.34 32.92
CA HIS A 62 5.01 -20.48 32.39
C HIS A 62 4.98 -21.13 30.99
N GLU A 63 4.14 -22.15 30.78
CA GLU A 63 4.10 -22.92 29.53
C GLU A 63 3.70 -22.08 28.30
N GLY A 64 2.74 -21.16 28.46
CA GLY A 64 2.30 -20.28 27.36
C GLY A 64 3.42 -19.40 26.80
N CYS A 65 4.26 -18.84 27.67
CA CYS A 65 5.39 -18.00 27.32
C CYS A 65 6.52 -18.82 26.67
N ARG A 66 6.74 -20.05 27.18
CA ARG A 66 7.73 -21.00 26.63
C ARG A 66 7.39 -21.42 25.20
N LEU A 67 6.12 -21.72 24.93
CA LEU A 67 5.66 -22.12 23.59
C LEU A 67 5.76 -20.96 22.59
N ALA A 68 5.41 -19.74 23.00
CA ALA A 68 5.60 -18.54 22.19
C ALA A 68 7.09 -18.35 21.83
N PHE A 69 7.98 -18.47 22.81
CA PHE A 69 9.43 -18.35 22.61
C PHE A 69 10.00 -19.41 21.65
N LYS A 70 9.54 -20.66 21.75
CA LYS A 70 10.00 -21.76 20.89
C LYS A 70 9.60 -21.56 19.41
N LYS A 71 8.44 -20.95 19.16
CA LYS A 71 7.97 -20.64 17.79
C LYS A 71 8.81 -19.54 17.14
N GLU A 72 9.02 -18.41 17.81
CA GLU A 72 9.79 -17.29 17.25
C GLU A 72 11.27 -17.64 17.06
N THR A 73 11.86 -18.35 18.01
CA THR A 73 13.26 -18.80 17.89
C THR A 73 13.46 -19.81 16.76
N SER A 74 12.47 -20.67 16.46
CA SER A 74 12.55 -21.59 15.31
C SER A 74 12.59 -20.85 13.99
N ILE A 75 11.73 -19.84 13.81
CA ILE A 75 11.69 -19.05 12.56
C ILE A 75 12.99 -18.26 12.41
N ARG A 76 13.42 -17.55 13.46
CA ARG A 76 14.67 -16.78 13.45
C ARG A 76 15.87 -17.67 13.13
N MET A 77 15.99 -18.85 13.76
CA MET A 77 17.09 -19.80 13.49
C MET A 77 17.06 -20.40 12.08
N VAL A 78 15.88 -20.70 11.53
CA VAL A 78 15.75 -21.21 10.16
C VAL A 78 16.15 -20.13 9.15
N VAL A 79 15.72 -18.88 9.35
CA VAL A 79 16.11 -17.74 8.51
C VAL A 79 17.61 -17.48 8.59
N TYR A 80 18.21 -17.47 9.79
CA TYR A 80 19.67 -17.32 9.94
C TYR A 80 20.43 -18.47 9.28
N ARG A 81 19.98 -19.72 9.42
CA ARG A 81 20.61 -20.87 8.74
C ARG A 81 20.49 -20.75 7.22
N LEU A 82 19.33 -20.39 6.69
CA LEU A 82 19.13 -20.19 5.25
C LEU A 82 20.02 -19.05 4.74
N LEU A 83 20.05 -17.92 5.44
CA LEU A 83 20.91 -16.78 5.10
C LEU A 83 22.39 -17.17 5.12
N CYS A 84 22.85 -17.91 6.14
CA CYS A 84 24.22 -18.40 6.19
C CYS A 84 24.52 -19.40 5.07
N MET A 85 23.61 -20.33 4.74
CA MET A 85 23.78 -21.25 3.62
C MET A 85 23.90 -20.48 2.29
N VAL A 86 23.05 -19.48 2.08
CA VAL A 86 23.09 -18.59 0.92
C VAL A 86 24.45 -17.89 0.85
N LEU A 87 24.89 -17.20 1.91
CA LEU A 87 26.18 -16.51 1.97
C LEU A 87 27.37 -17.46 1.77
N LEU A 88 27.29 -18.69 2.28
CA LEU A 88 28.31 -19.71 2.05
C LEU A 88 28.36 -20.11 0.57
N VAL A 89 27.22 -20.40 -0.05
CA VAL A 89 27.16 -20.71 -1.48
C VAL A 89 27.74 -19.57 -2.30
N PHE A 90 27.37 -18.32 -2.00
CA PHE A 90 27.92 -17.13 -2.66
C PHE A 90 29.42 -16.95 -2.45
N ARG A 91 29.96 -17.37 -1.29
CA ARG A 91 31.41 -17.35 -1.02
C ARG A 91 32.17 -18.45 -1.78
N PHE A 92 31.50 -19.53 -2.15
CA PHE A 92 32.05 -20.63 -2.95
C PHE A 92 31.87 -20.41 -4.46
N ILE A 93 31.17 -19.36 -4.90
CA ILE A 93 31.14 -18.97 -6.31
C ILE A 93 32.50 -18.34 -6.63
N PRO A 94 33.37 -18.97 -7.46
CA PRO A 94 34.63 -18.36 -7.85
C PRO A 94 34.35 -17.07 -8.63
N GLN A 95 35.15 -16.03 -8.38
CA GLN A 95 35.01 -14.70 -9.02
C GLN A 95 34.96 -14.78 -10.56
N THR A 96 35.54 -15.82 -11.16
CA THR A 96 35.50 -16.10 -12.60
C THR A 96 34.09 -16.42 -13.12
N LEU A 97 33.22 -17.03 -12.31
CA LEU A 97 31.82 -17.29 -12.70
C LEU A 97 30.99 -15.99 -12.67
N ILE A 98 31.28 -15.07 -11.75
CA ILE A 98 30.63 -13.76 -11.66
C ILE A 98 30.89 -12.93 -12.91
N GLU A 99 32.06 -13.06 -13.54
CA GLU A 99 32.37 -12.40 -14.83
C GLU A 99 31.76 -13.10 -16.05
N PHE A 100 31.43 -14.39 -15.93
CA PHE A 100 30.86 -15.18 -17.03
C PHE A 100 29.35 -14.94 -17.21
N PHE A 101 28.61 -14.81 -16.10
CA PHE A 101 27.16 -14.56 -16.11
C PHE A 101 26.71 -13.27 -16.81
N PRO A 102 27.36 -12.11 -16.68
CA PRO A 102 26.92 -10.89 -17.37
C PRO A 102 27.10 -10.99 -18.88
N ARG A 103 28.04 -11.81 -19.38
CA ARG A 103 28.28 -11.97 -20.82
C ARG A 103 27.17 -12.78 -21.50
N ILE A 104 26.78 -13.90 -20.91
CA ILE A 104 25.61 -14.69 -21.37
C ILE A 104 24.33 -13.88 -21.25
N ARG A 105 24.14 -13.18 -20.12
CA ARG A 105 22.98 -12.30 -19.91
C ARG A 105 22.92 -11.17 -20.94
N ALA A 106 24.05 -10.56 -21.29
CA ALA A 106 24.10 -9.47 -22.27
C ALA A 106 23.73 -9.95 -23.69
N GLU A 107 24.18 -11.14 -24.10
CA GLU A 107 23.83 -11.72 -25.40
C GLU A 107 22.35 -12.12 -25.46
N GLU A 108 21.81 -12.75 -24.41
CA GLU A 108 20.38 -13.08 -24.34
C GLU A 108 19.52 -11.81 -24.31
N GLU A 109 19.87 -10.82 -23.50
CA GLU A 109 19.16 -9.53 -23.45
C GLU A 109 19.20 -8.79 -24.80
N ALA A 110 20.32 -8.85 -25.54
CA ALA A 110 20.40 -8.24 -26.85
C ALA A 110 19.49 -8.95 -27.87
N ASN A 111 19.42 -10.29 -27.84
CA ASN A 111 18.54 -11.08 -28.71
C ASN A 111 17.05 -10.87 -28.37
N ILE A 112 16.74 -10.76 -27.08
CA ILE A 112 15.40 -10.41 -26.58
C ILE A 112 15.02 -9.00 -27.01
N ARG A 113 15.85 -7.97 -26.77
CA ARG A 113 15.62 -6.59 -27.22
C ARG A 113 15.39 -6.52 -28.73
N MET A 114 16.23 -7.18 -29.51
CA MET A 114 16.13 -7.15 -30.98
C MET A 114 14.83 -7.77 -31.51
N LYS A 115 14.22 -8.72 -30.78
CA LYS A 115 13.00 -9.42 -31.23
C LYS A 115 11.72 -8.90 -30.59
N GLU A 116 11.72 -8.63 -29.30
CA GLU A 116 10.52 -8.24 -28.55
C GLU A 116 10.27 -6.73 -28.59
N GLU A 117 11.30 -5.90 -28.58
CA GLU A 117 11.13 -4.45 -28.61
C GLU A 117 10.39 -3.95 -29.87
N PRO A 118 10.73 -4.37 -31.11
CA PRO A 118 9.98 -3.94 -32.29
C PRO A 118 8.56 -4.51 -32.34
N ARG A 119 8.34 -5.72 -31.81
CA ARG A 119 7.00 -6.34 -31.75
C ARG A 119 6.09 -5.58 -30.80
N LEU A 120 6.56 -5.31 -29.59
CA LEU A 120 5.83 -4.55 -28.59
C LEU A 120 5.59 -3.11 -29.03
N ARG A 121 6.58 -2.45 -29.66
CA ARG A 121 6.39 -1.11 -30.25
C ARG A 121 5.27 -1.13 -31.29
N ALA A 122 5.28 -2.09 -32.21
CA ALA A 122 4.25 -2.19 -33.25
C ALA A 122 2.84 -2.46 -32.66
N GLU A 123 2.74 -3.29 -31.62
CA GLU A 123 1.48 -3.61 -30.94
C GLU A 123 0.94 -2.40 -30.16
N VAL A 124 1.80 -1.71 -29.41
CA VAL A 124 1.45 -0.48 -28.69
C VAL A 124 1.02 0.62 -29.67
N GLU A 125 1.72 0.78 -30.80
CA GLU A 125 1.31 1.72 -31.85
C GLU A 125 -0.01 1.35 -32.53
N ALA A 126 -0.33 0.06 -32.65
CA ALA A 126 -1.63 -0.37 -33.15
C ALA A 126 -2.74 -0.03 -32.16
N TYR A 127 -2.53 -0.31 -30.88
CA TYR A 127 -3.46 0.02 -29.80
C TYR A 127 -3.71 1.53 -29.69
N ILE A 128 -2.65 2.35 -29.66
CA ILE A 128 -2.75 3.81 -29.59
C ILE A 128 -3.52 4.35 -30.81
N ARG A 129 -3.29 3.80 -32.00
CA ARG A 129 -4.04 4.21 -33.20
C ARG A 129 -5.52 3.89 -33.12
N GLU A 130 -5.87 2.72 -32.57
CA GLU A 130 -7.27 2.35 -32.38
C GLU A 130 -7.93 3.26 -31.35
N GLU A 131 -7.27 3.50 -30.22
CA GLU A 131 -7.76 4.40 -29.18
C GLU A 131 -7.98 5.83 -29.73
N GLN A 132 -7.01 6.38 -30.45
CA GLN A 132 -7.13 7.69 -31.09
C GLN A 132 -8.31 7.77 -32.07
N LYS A 133 -8.58 6.71 -32.84
CA LYS A 133 -9.76 6.65 -33.72
C LYS A 133 -11.06 6.71 -32.92
N THR A 134 -11.15 5.94 -31.83
CA THR A 134 -12.36 5.96 -30.98
C THR A 134 -12.56 7.32 -30.32
N GLN A 135 -11.48 7.94 -29.81
CA GLN A 135 -11.52 9.27 -29.21
C GLN A 135 -11.94 10.34 -30.23
N ALA A 136 -11.39 10.29 -31.46
CA ALA A 136 -11.77 11.19 -32.53
C ALA A 136 -13.25 11.05 -32.93
N ALA A 137 -13.77 9.82 -33.00
CA ALA A 137 -15.18 9.57 -33.28
C ALA A 137 -16.11 10.12 -32.18
N ILE A 138 -15.74 9.92 -30.90
CA ILE A 138 -16.48 10.47 -29.76
C ILE A 138 -16.45 12.01 -29.80
N GLN A 139 -15.29 12.61 -30.09
CA GLN A 139 -15.14 14.05 -30.16
C GLN A 139 -15.98 14.66 -31.29
N ALA A 140 -15.95 14.05 -32.48
CA ALA A 140 -16.77 14.49 -33.61
C ALA A 140 -18.27 14.39 -33.31
N LYS A 141 -18.70 13.34 -32.60
CA LYS A 141 -20.10 13.20 -32.16
C LYS A 141 -20.48 14.29 -31.15
N LYS A 142 -19.65 14.52 -30.13
CA LYS A 142 -19.85 15.59 -29.14
C LYS A 142 -19.93 16.96 -29.81
N GLU A 143 -19.06 17.23 -30.77
CA GLU A 143 -19.05 18.50 -31.51
C GLU A 143 -20.32 18.66 -32.35
N LYS A 144 -20.75 17.60 -33.03
CA LYS A 144 -22.01 17.61 -33.80
C LYS A 144 -23.22 17.86 -32.90
N ASP A 145 -23.29 17.19 -31.75
CA ASP A 145 -24.37 17.34 -30.78
C ASP A 145 -24.36 18.74 -30.15
N MET A 146 -23.17 19.27 -29.81
CA MET A 146 -23.02 20.63 -29.29
C MET A 146 -23.43 21.68 -30.32
N ARG A 147 -22.99 21.54 -31.58
CA ARG A 147 -23.42 22.41 -32.69
C ARG A 147 -24.93 22.32 -32.95
N ALA A 148 -25.56 21.17 -32.71
CA ALA A 148 -27.01 21.03 -32.83
C ALA A 148 -27.74 21.76 -31.69
N ARG A 149 -27.27 21.63 -30.44
CA ARG A 149 -27.84 22.33 -29.28
C ARG A 149 -27.73 23.85 -29.40
N ILE A 150 -26.55 24.36 -29.73
CA ILE A 150 -26.33 25.81 -29.92
C ILE A 150 -27.26 26.36 -31.01
N ARG A 151 -27.42 25.63 -32.13
CA ARG A 151 -28.35 26.05 -33.19
C ARG A 151 -29.80 26.08 -32.72
N ALA A 152 -30.24 25.08 -31.96
CA ALA A 152 -31.59 25.04 -31.42
C ALA A 152 -31.85 26.19 -30.43
N GLU A 153 -30.90 26.47 -29.54
CA GLU A 153 -31.00 27.55 -28.54
C GLU A 153 -31.02 28.94 -29.20
N ILE A 154 -30.18 29.17 -30.21
CA ILE A 154 -30.22 30.41 -31.00
C ILE A 154 -31.58 30.55 -31.70
N GLN A 155 -32.10 29.47 -32.28
CA GLN A 155 -33.40 29.49 -32.95
C GLN A 155 -34.54 29.84 -31.98
N GLU A 156 -34.58 29.21 -30.80
CA GLU A 156 -35.56 29.48 -29.74
C GLU A 156 -35.49 30.94 -29.27
N ASN A 157 -34.28 31.44 -28.98
CA ASN A 157 -34.08 32.83 -28.56
C ASN A 157 -34.53 33.85 -29.63
N VAL A 158 -34.29 33.55 -30.91
CA VAL A 158 -34.75 34.40 -32.01
C VAL A 158 -36.27 34.36 -32.12
N GLU A 159 -36.89 33.19 -31.99
CA GLU A 159 -38.34 33.05 -32.01
C GLU A 159 -39.03 33.76 -30.83
N ASP A 160 -38.49 33.64 -29.62
CA ASP A 160 -39.00 34.32 -28.43
C ASP A 160 -38.87 35.83 -28.53
N LYS A 161 -37.73 36.32 -29.05
CA LYS A 161 -37.55 37.75 -29.31
C LYS A 161 -38.56 38.25 -30.35
N MET A 162 -38.78 37.51 -31.43
CA MET A 162 -39.77 37.87 -32.44
C MET A 162 -41.21 37.86 -31.88
N ARG A 163 -41.57 36.86 -31.05
CA ARG A 163 -42.87 36.79 -30.36
C ARG A 163 -43.10 37.98 -29.43
N THR A 164 -42.07 38.37 -28.67
CA THR A 164 -42.15 39.51 -27.74
C THR A 164 -42.26 40.85 -28.47
N GLU A 165 -41.53 41.05 -29.56
CA GLU A 165 -41.64 42.25 -30.40
C GLU A 165 -43.02 42.36 -31.09
N ILE A 166 -43.55 41.26 -31.64
CA ILE A 166 -44.91 41.24 -32.22
C ILE A 166 -45.95 41.59 -31.15
N ARG A 167 -45.83 41.02 -29.95
CA ARG A 167 -46.76 41.30 -28.84
C ARG A 167 -46.71 42.77 -28.39
N ALA A 168 -45.53 43.36 -28.32
CA ALA A 168 -45.34 44.76 -28.01
C ALA A 168 -45.95 45.68 -29.10
N GLY A 169 -45.81 45.31 -30.37
CA GLY A 169 -46.44 46.03 -31.49
C GLY A 169 -47.97 46.04 -31.40
N LEU A 170 -48.59 44.89 -31.12
CA LEU A 170 -50.04 44.78 -30.99
C LEU A 170 -50.61 45.59 -29.81
N LEU A 171 -49.95 45.56 -28.64
CA LEU A 171 -50.35 46.37 -27.47
C LEU A 171 -50.12 47.88 -27.67
N GLY A 172 -49.14 48.26 -28.48
CA GLY A 172 -48.85 49.67 -28.80
C GLY A 172 -49.86 50.30 -29.77
N ASP A 173 -50.54 49.49 -30.57
CA ASP A 173 -51.61 49.97 -31.47
C ASP A 173 -52.96 50.10 -30.75
N ASP A 174 -53.23 49.28 -29.72
CA ASP A 174 -54.43 49.41 -28.87
C ASP A 174 -54.41 50.70 -28.02
N LEU A 175 -53.23 51.19 -27.62
CA LEU A 175 -53.07 52.44 -26.86
C LEU A 175 -53.12 53.71 -27.72
N LYS A 176 -53.12 53.60 -29.05
CA LYS A 176 -53.29 54.74 -29.97
C LYS A 176 -54.75 54.99 -30.37
N GLN A 177 -55.69 54.16 -29.90
CA GLN A 177 -57.12 54.30 -30.18
C GLN A 177 -57.96 54.80 -28.99
N THR A 178 -57.34 55.23 -27.89
CA THR A 178 -58.00 55.93 -26.77
C THR A 178 -57.42 57.32 -26.57
#